data_AF-A0A3N5W6W9-F1
#
_entry.id   AF-A0A3N5W6W9-F1
#
_cell.length_a   1.000
_cell.length_b   1.000
_cell.length_c   1.000
_cell.angle_alpha   90.00
_cell.angle_beta   90.00
_cell.angle_gamma   90.00
#
_symmetry.space_group_name_H-M   'P 1'
#
loop_
_entity.id
_entity.type
_entity.pdbx_description
1 polymer ?
#
loop_
_entity_poly.entity_id
_entity_poly.type
_entity_poly.pdbx_seq_one_letter_code
_entity_poly.pdbx_strand_id
1 'polypeptide(L)'
;MAYENTAESAALLQYFGNKLFYMHFNDNWRLWDDDMTVGSVHTIEMLELLYWLDRLAYTGWYALDIFPYRENGMQAAQESILWLQGLHKMIDRIGRERFTEVIANGNSMAASALFREAFLD
;
A
#
# COMPACT_ATOMS: atom_id res chain seq x y z
N MET A 1 5.79 2.71 11.22
CA MET A 1 4.53 2.09 11.70
C MET A 1 4.72 1.56 13.11
N ALA A 2 3.88 1.97 14.06
CA ALA A 2 3.89 1.49 15.45
C ALA A 2 3.38 0.03 15.59
N TYR A 3 3.79 -0.85 14.68
CA TYR A 3 3.35 -2.25 14.51
C TYR A 3 1.86 -2.43 14.19
N GLU A 4 1.15 -1.38 13.76
CA GLU A 4 -0.18 -1.49 13.18
C GLU A 4 -0.13 -2.11 11.76
N ASN A 5 -1.22 -2.72 11.33
CA ASN A 5 -1.48 -2.98 9.92
C ASN A 5 -2.26 -1.79 9.34
N THR A 6 -1.62 -0.97 8.51
CA THR A 6 -2.26 0.24 7.96
C THR A 6 -3.51 -0.07 7.14
N ALA A 7 -3.57 -1.21 6.46
CA ALA A 7 -4.75 -1.61 5.69
C ALA A 7 -5.94 -1.93 6.61
N GLU A 8 -5.68 -2.58 7.75
CA GLU A 8 -6.67 -2.77 8.81
C GLU A 8 -7.13 -1.42 9.39
N SER A 9 -6.19 -0.51 9.70
CA SER A 9 -6.53 0.83 10.19
C SER A 9 -7.43 1.60 9.21
N ALA A 10 -7.16 1.51 7.90
CA ALA A 10 -8.02 2.09 6.86
C ALA A 10 -9.42 1.46 6.84
N ALA A 11 -9.52 0.13 6.94
CA ALA A 11 -10.79 -0.58 7.01
C ALA A 11 -11.61 -0.21 8.26
N LEU A 12 -10.96 -0.05 9.42
CA LEU A 12 -11.60 0.39 10.66
C LEU A 12 -12.15 1.81 10.54
N LEU A 13 -11.39 2.73 9.94
CA LEU A 13 -11.85 4.11 9.70
C LEU A 13 -13.07 4.14 8.77
N GLN A 14 -13.10 3.28 7.74
CA GLN A 14 -14.28 3.12 6.90
C GLN A 14 -15.47 2.57 7.70
N TYR A 15 -15.25 1.50 8.45
CA TYR A 15 -16.29 0.79 9.21
C TYR A 15 -16.95 1.69 10.28
N PHE A 16 -16.16 2.48 11.01
CA PHE A 16 -16.65 3.35 12.08
C PHE A 16 -17.14 4.73 11.59
N GLY A 17 -17.67 4.78 10.37
CA GLY A 17 -18.40 5.94 9.85
C GLY A 17 -17.66 6.73 8.79
N ASN A 18 -16.94 6.06 7.88
CA ASN A 18 -16.28 6.70 6.72
C ASN A 18 -15.35 7.85 7.14
N LYS A 19 -14.50 7.61 8.13
CA LYS A 19 -13.62 8.62 8.75
C LYS A 19 -12.25 8.73 8.09
N LEU A 20 -12.02 8.00 7.01
CA LEU A 20 -10.79 8.10 6.24
C LEU A 20 -10.92 9.27 5.26
N PHE A 21 -10.33 10.42 5.59
CA PHE A 21 -10.47 11.63 4.77
C PHE A 21 -9.25 11.88 3.87
N TYR A 22 -8.06 11.49 4.32
CA TYR A 22 -6.80 11.86 3.70
C TYR A 22 -5.75 10.78 3.96
N MET A 23 -4.88 10.51 2.98
CA MET A 23 -3.78 9.56 3.09
C MET A 23 -2.45 10.24 2.82
N HIS A 24 -1.49 10.07 3.73
CA HIS A 24 -0.08 10.38 3.51
C HIS A 24 0.66 9.09 3.20
N PHE A 25 1.42 9.09 2.11
CA PHE A 25 2.24 7.96 1.68
C PHE A 25 3.72 8.29 1.82
N ASN A 26 4.42 7.39 2.49
CA ASN A 26 5.85 7.33 2.64
C ASN A 26 6.26 5.88 2.93
N ASP A 27 7.51 5.68 3.34
CA ASP A 27 7.99 4.43 3.90
C ASP A 27 8.92 4.69 5.09
N ASN A 28 9.23 3.66 5.88
CA ASN A 28 10.11 3.75 7.05
C ASN A 28 10.68 2.39 7.44
N TRP A 29 11.53 2.33 8.45
CA TRP A 29 12.07 1.07 9.03
C TRP A 29 11.25 0.56 10.22
N ARG A 30 9.99 0.97 10.37
CA ARG A 30 9.07 0.68 11.49
C ARG A 30 9.48 1.24 12.85
N LEU A 31 10.71 1.69 13.01
CA LEU A 31 11.21 2.26 14.27
C LEU A 31 10.83 3.73 14.43
N TRP A 32 10.86 4.48 13.34
CA TRP A 32 10.60 5.91 13.33
C TRP A 32 9.77 6.32 12.12
N ASP A 33 9.36 7.58 12.09
CA ASP A 33 8.77 8.21 10.91
C ASP A 33 9.91 8.74 10.03
N ASP A 34 10.50 7.86 9.24
CA ASP A 34 11.71 8.15 8.46
C ASP A 34 11.42 8.94 7.17
N ASP A 35 10.14 9.06 6.78
CA ASP A 35 9.66 9.78 5.59
C ASP A 35 10.37 9.39 4.28
N MET A 36 10.62 8.09 4.11
CA MET A 36 11.31 7.56 2.95
C MET A 36 10.39 7.54 1.71
N THR A 37 11.00 7.46 0.53
CA THR A 37 10.31 7.25 -0.75
C THR A 37 9.39 6.02 -0.66
N VAL A 38 8.16 6.18 -1.16
CA VAL A 38 7.10 5.16 -1.11
C VAL A 38 7.56 3.83 -1.71
N GLY A 39 7.24 2.73 -1.03
CA GLY A 39 7.43 1.36 -1.54
C GLY A 39 8.88 0.87 -1.52
N SER A 40 9.81 1.64 -0.96
CA SER A 40 11.24 1.31 -0.92
C SER A 40 11.61 0.25 0.12
N VAL A 41 10.80 0.05 1.15
CA VAL A 41 11.04 -0.92 2.23
C VAL A 41 9.89 -1.92 2.33
N HIS A 42 8.65 -1.44 2.32
CA HIS A 42 7.46 -2.23 2.66
C HIS A 42 6.52 -2.43 1.46
N THR A 43 7.06 -2.90 0.33
CA THR A 43 6.31 -3.01 -0.93
C THR A 43 5.06 -3.90 -0.83
N ILE A 44 5.13 -5.02 -0.09
CA ILE A 44 3.99 -5.95 0.06
C ILE A 44 2.87 -5.32 0.89
N GLU A 45 3.18 -4.66 2.01
CA GLU A 45 2.18 -3.96 2.83
C GLU A 45 1.60 -2.74 2.12
N MET A 46 2.41 -2.05 1.30
CA MET A 46 1.91 -0.96 0.44
C MET A 46 0.89 -1.49 -0.58
N LEU A 47 1.16 -2.65 -1.20
CA LEU A 47 0.21 -3.30 -2.10
C LEU A 47 -1.08 -3.71 -1.37
N GLU A 48 -0.97 -4.27 -0.16
CA GLU A 48 -2.12 -4.64 0.68
C GLU A 48 -2.98 -3.40 1.01
N LEU A 49 -2.36 -2.31 1.46
CA LEU A 49 -3.05 -1.06 1.73
C LEU A 49 -3.80 -0.54 0.51
N LEU A 50 -3.14 -0.46 -0.65
CA LEU A 50 -3.76 0.03 -1.88
C LEU A 50 -4.91 -0.88 -2.35
N TYR A 51 -4.79 -2.20 -2.20
CA TYR A 51 -5.87 -3.15 -2.47
C TYR A 51 -7.08 -2.89 -1.58
N TRP A 52 -6.86 -2.67 -0.28
CA TRP A 52 -7.96 -2.36 0.63
C TRP A 52 -8.59 -1.00 0.35
N LEU A 53 -7.80 0.03 0.02
CA LEU A 53 -8.35 1.34 -0.39
C LEU A 53 -9.23 1.22 -1.66
N ASP A 54 -8.80 0.43 -2.66
CA ASP A 54 -9.60 0.10 -3.85
C ASP A 54 -10.90 -0.60 -3.47
N ARG A 55 -10.82 -1.63 -2.61
CA ARG A 55 -11.99 -2.41 -2.15
C ARG A 55 -12.98 -1.59 -1.31
N LEU A 56 -12.48 -0.64 -0.53
CA LEU A 56 -13.29 0.28 0.28
C LEU A 56 -13.89 1.41 -0.57
N ALA A 57 -13.62 1.44 -1.87
CA ALA A 57 -14.00 2.53 -2.79
C ALA A 57 -13.56 3.91 -2.27
N TYR A 58 -12.34 3.97 -1.73
CA TYR A 58 -11.78 5.22 -1.23
C TYR A 58 -11.62 6.22 -2.39
N THR A 59 -12.22 7.40 -2.22
CA THR A 59 -12.23 8.50 -3.21
C THR A 59 -11.58 9.78 -2.68
N GLY A 60 -10.91 9.68 -1.53
CA GLY A 60 -10.16 10.80 -0.96
C GLY A 60 -8.82 11.01 -1.66
N TRP A 61 -7.96 11.81 -1.02
CA TRP A 61 -6.72 12.26 -1.63
C TRP A 61 -5.52 11.41 -1.20
N TYR A 62 -4.67 11.11 -2.17
CA TYR A 62 -3.34 10.58 -1.94
C TYR A 62 -2.34 11.72 -1.95
N ALA A 63 -1.60 11.86 -0.85
CA ALA A 63 -0.53 12.83 -0.71
C ALA A 63 0.78 12.13 -0.39
N LEU A 64 1.88 12.72 -0.84
CA LEU A 64 3.21 12.29 -0.44
C LEU A 64 3.65 13.10 0.77
N ASP A 65 4.13 12.41 1.79
CA ASP A 65 4.75 13.01 2.98
C ASP A 65 6.16 12.44 3.13
N ILE A 66 7.06 12.93 2.28
CA ILE A 66 8.42 12.40 2.16
C ILE A 66 9.46 13.50 2.40
N PHE A 67 10.58 13.12 3.00
CA PHE A 67 11.71 14.02 3.28
C PHE A 67 12.99 13.47 2.66
N PRO A 68 13.22 13.71 1.35
CA PRO A 68 14.42 13.27 0.63
C PRO A 68 15.65 14.10 1.00
N TYR A 69 16.25 13.80 2.17
CA TYR A 69 17.36 14.58 2.72
C TYR A 69 18.65 14.52 1.88
N ARG A 70 18.87 13.42 1.14
CA ARG A 70 20.12 13.18 0.39
C ARG A 70 19.88 12.97 -1.11
N GLU A 71 18.62 12.88 -1.51
CA GLU A 71 18.17 12.59 -2.86
C GLU A 71 17.71 13.87 -3.58
N ASN A 72 17.51 13.78 -4.90
CA ASN A 72 16.80 14.84 -5.61
C ASN A 72 15.30 14.77 -5.27
N GLY A 73 14.76 15.83 -4.65
CA GLY A 73 13.39 15.81 -4.16
C GLY A 73 12.31 15.64 -5.25
N MET A 74 12.54 16.18 -6.46
CA MET A 74 11.61 15.96 -7.57
C MET A 74 11.62 14.51 -8.04
N GLN A 75 12.80 13.89 -8.12
CA GLN A 75 12.91 12.49 -8.50
C GLN A 75 12.31 11.59 -7.42
N ALA A 76 12.53 11.87 -6.14
CA ALA A 76 11.92 11.10 -5.04
C ALA A 76 10.38 11.15 -5.08
N ALA A 77 9.81 12.33 -5.34
CA ALA A 77 8.37 12.47 -5.51
C ALA A 77 7.85 11.73 -6.76
N GLN A 78 8.56 11.85 -7.89
CA GLN A 78 8.19 11.17 -9.13
C GLN A 78 8.21 9.64 -8.97
N GLU A 79 9.28 9.09 -8.40
CA GLU A 79 9.40 7.65 -8.17
C GLU A 79 8.33 7.16 -7.17
N SER A 80 8.03 7.93 -6.12
CA SER A 80 6.93 7.59 -5.19
C SER A 80 5.58 7.49 -5.90
N ILE A 81 5.28 8.42 -6.82
CA ILE A 81 4.05 8.35 -7.64
C ILE A 81 4.07 7.13 -8.56
N LEU A 82 5.20 6.85 -9.21
CA LEU A 82 5.34 5.70 -10.10
C LEU A 82 5.18 4.38 -9.35
N TRP A 83 5.68 4.29 -8.11
CA TRP A 83 5.43 3.16 -7.22
C TRP A 83 3.95 2.96 -6.96
N LEU A 84 3.23 3.99 -6.51
CA LEU A 84 1.79 3.90 -6.25
C LEU A 84 1.00 3.47 -7.49
N GLN A 85 1.31 4.08 -8.65
CA GLN A 85 0.69 3.72 -9.93
C GLN A 85 1.03 2.29 -10.36
N GLY A 86 2.28 1.85 -10.18
CA GLY A 86 2.73 0.51 -10.49
C GLY A 86 2.04 -0.55 -9.64
N LEU A 87 1.88 -0.30 -8.35
CA LEU A 87 1.17 -1.19 -7.43
C LEU A 87 -0.34 -1.24 -7.75
N HIS A 88 -0.97 -0.12 -8.13
CA HIS A 88 -2.35 -0.14 -8.64
C HIS A 88 -2.50 -1.01 -9.89
N LYS A 89 -1.59 -0.87 -10.87
CA LYS A 89 -1.58 -1.73 -12.07
C LYS A 89 -1.35 -3.20 -11.71
N MET A 90 -0.55 -3.47 -10.67
CA MET A 90 -0.33 -4.82 -10.18
C MET A 90 -1.61 -5.41 -9.60
N ILE A 91 -2.41 -4.62 -8.84
CA ILE A 91 -3.74 -5.03 -8.37
C ILE A 91 -4.65 -5.38 -9.55
N ASP A 92 -4.65 -4.56 -10.59
CA ASP A 92 -5.43 -4.83 -11.81
C ASP A 92 -5.01 -6.13 -12.50
N ARG A 93 -3.70 -6.39 -12.58
CA ARG A 93 -3.14 -7.60 -13.21
C ARG A 93 -3.46 -8.87 -12.41
N ILE A 94 -3.34 -8.83 -11.09
CA ILE A 94 -3.66 -9.97 -10.21
C ILE A 94 -5.17 -10.26 -10.25
N GLY A 95 -5.98 -9.20 -10.26
CA GLY A 95 -7.44 -9.29 -10.26
C GLY A 95 -8.03 -9.35 -8.85
N ARG A 96 -9.08 -8.56 -8.63
CA ARG A 96 -9.76 -8.40 -7.32
C ARG A 96 -10.44 -9.69 -6.85
N GLU A 97 -10.95 -10.49 -7.78
CA GLU A 97 -11.54 -11.80 -7.48
C GLU A 97 -10.48 -12.76 -6.93
N ARG A 98 -9.27 -12.74 -7.49
CA ARG A 98 -8.17 -13.60 -7.05
C ARG A 98 -7.72 -13.25 -5.63
N PHE A 99 -7.59 -11.97 -5.31
CA PHE A 99 -7.35 -11.54 -3.93
C PHE A 99 -8.46 -12.01 -2.99
N THR A 100 -9.72 -11.83 -3.38
CA THR A 100 -10.88 -12.22 -2.57
C THR A 100 -10.90 -13.71 -2.28
N GLU A 101 -10.63 -14.54 -3.30
CA GLU A 101 -10.55 -15.99 -3.18
C GLU A 101 -9.44 -16.41 -2.22
N VAL A 102 -8.23 -15.86 -2.38
CA VAL A 102 -7.08 -16.19 -1.54
C VAL A 102 -7.32 -15.81 -0.08
N ILE A 103 -7.89 -14.63 0.17
CA ILE A 103 -8.24 -14.17 1.52
C ILE A 103 -9.32 -15.07 2.13
N ALA A 104 -10.39 -15.38 1.39
CA ALA A 104 -11.51 -16.18 1.88
C ALA A 104 -11.09 -17.62 2.23
N ASN A 105 -10.15 -18.19 1.48
CA ASN A 105 -9.62 -19.53 1.73
C ASN A 105 -8.72 -19.63 2.96
N GLY A 106 -8.25 -18.51 3.53
CA GLY A 106 -7.39 -18.48 4.72
C GLY A 106 -6.06 -19.22 4.55
N ASN A 107 -5.61 -19.42 3.30
CA ASN A 107 -4.39 -20.17 3.00
C ASN A 107 -3.20 -19.23 2.83
N SER A 108 -2.37 -19.09 3.87
CA SER A 108 -1.19 -18.23 3.85
C SER A 108 -0.17 -18.62 2.77
N MET A 109 -0.09 -19.89 2.37
CA MET A 109 0.82 -20.31 1.29
C MET A 109 0.33 -19.85 -0.08
N ALA A 110 -0.99 -19.82 -0.29
CA ALA A 110 -1.58 -19.25 -1.50
C ALA A 110 -1.37 -17.73 -1.58
N ALA A 111 -1.47 -17.02 -0.45
CA ALA A 111 -1.15 -15.59 -0.38
C ALA A 111 0.32 -15.32 -0.70
N SER A 112 1.24 -16.11 -0.12
CA SER A 112 2.67 -16.02 -0.44
C SER A 112 2.96 -16.29 -1.93
N ALA A 113 2.33 -17.32 -2.51
CA ALA A 113 2.46 -17.62 -3.94
C ALA A 113 1.94 -16.48 -4.83
N LEU A 114 0.79 -15.90 -4.49
CA LEU A 114 0.22 -14.76 -5.21
C LEU A 114 1.20 -13.58 -5.27
N PHE A 115 1.82 -13.22 -4.15
CA PHE A 115 2.82 -12.15 -4.14
C PHE A 115 4.06 -12.51 -4.93
N ARG A 116 4.61 -13.72 -4.73
CA ARG A 116 5.79 -14.17 -5.49
C ARG A 116 5.53 -14.09 -7.00
N GLU A 117 4.40 -14.63 -7.46
CA GLU A 117 4.00 -14.61 -8.87
C GLU A 117 3.81 -13.17 -9.37
N ALA A 118 3.18 -12.30 -8.58
CA ALA A 118 3.02 -10.91 -8.95
C ALA A 118 4.35 -10.14 -9.04
N PHE A 119 5.32 -10.41 -8.19
CA PHE A 119 6.57 -9.64 -8.16
C PHE A 119 7.67 -10.21 -9.05
N LEU A 120 7.68 -11.52 -9.30
CA LEU A 120 8.80 -12.21 -9.91
C LEU A 120 8.48 -12.93 -11.23
N ASP A 121 7.19 -13.07 -11.59
CA ASP A 121 6.74 -13.70 -12.84
C ASP A 121 6.03 -12.68 -13.78
#